data_AF-A0A534RFZ8-F1
#
_entry.id   AF-A0A534RFZ8-F1
#
_cell.length_a   1.000
_cell.length_b   1.000
_cell.length_c   1.000
_cell.angle_alpha   90.00
_cell.angle_beta   90.00
_cell.angle_gamma   90.00
#
_symmetry.space_group_name_H-M   'P 1'
#
loop_
_entity.id
_entity.type
_entity.pdbx_description
1 polymer ?
#
loop_
_entity_poly.entity_id
_entity_poly.type
_entity_poly.pdbx_seq_one_letter_code
_entity_poly.pdbx_strand_id
1 'polypeptide(L)'
;MFDTASATTSIPSVFLARAEGCGDPTPYLRPGETVLTLGAGAGKLCFRASQAVGPTGWVIGIEPSDDLLAIARRHAREVARRLGYANVEFRKASLRDLRLDREWLDRLLHEHPVGSAADLVGLQAAISASCRVLPLVSDESVDAVVSNCVPHLVEPMDMRRLAGEILRVLIPGGRAIITEIPRDEVL
;
A
#
# COMPACT_ATOMS: atom_id res chain seq x y z
N MET A 1 31.85 -10.87 -4.44
CA MET A 1 31.46 -11.12 -3.04
C MET A 1 30.75 -9.86 -2.57
N PHE A 2 29.47 -9.72 -2.92
CA PHE A 2 28.66 -8.57 -2.55
C PHE A 2 27.96 -8.91 -1.24
N ASP A 3 28.26 -8.13 -0.22
CA ASP A 3 27.65 -8.25 1.11
C ASP A 3 26.16 -7.91 1.02
N THR A 4 25.32 -8.94 1.15
CA THR A 4 23.85 -8.87 1.07
C THR A 4 23.20 -8.34 2.34
N ALA A 5 23.95 -7.99 3.38
CA ALA A 5 23.44 -7.33 4.58
C ALA A 5 23.00 -5.86 4.34
N SER A 6 23.31 -5.28 3.18
CA SER A 6 23.19 -3.85 2.92
C SER A 6 21.82 -3.38 2.38
N ALA A 7 20.96 -4.30 1.90
CA ALA A 7 19.65 -3.90 1.37
C ALA A 7 18.66 -3.44 2.47
N THR A 8 18.82 -3.99 3.67
CA THR A 8 18.00 -3.68 4.87
C THR A 8 18.33 -2.31 5.48
N THR A 9 19.47 -1.71 5.11
CA THR A 9 19.98 -0.44 5.66
C THR A 9 19.32 0.80 5.04
N SER A 10 18.43 0.63 4.05
CA SER A 10 17.89 1.74 3.26
C SER A 10 16.49 2.22 3.66
N ILE A 11 15.82 1.52 4.57
CA ILE A 11 14.58 2.00 5.20
C ILE A 11 15.02 2.69 6.50
N PRO A 12 14.84 4.01 6.66
CA PRO A 12 15.05 4.67 7.94
C PRO A 12 14.32 3.89 9.02
N SER A 13 14.87 3.82 10.24
CA SER A 13 14.34 3.07 11.39
C SER A 13 12.99 3.59 11.90
N VAL A 14 12.01 3.71 11.01
CA VAL A 14 10.60 3.91 11.26
C VAL A 14 10.11 2.58 11.82
N PHE A 15 10.18 2.50 13.15
CA PHE A 15 9.76 1.42 14.04
C PHE A 15 9.33 0.12 13.36
N LEU A 16 10.30 -0.64 12.85
CA LEU A 16 10.12 -2.06 12.56
C LEU A 16 9.88 -2.77 13.90
N ALA A 17 8.62 -2.90 14.30
CA ALA A 17 8.24 -3.94 15.23
C ALA A 17 8.46 -5.28 14.49
N ARG A 18 9.68 -5.81 14.61
CA ARG A 18 10.03 -7.14 14.11
C ARG A 18 9.16 -8.15 14.88
N ALA A 19 8.06 -8.56 14.28
CA ALA A 19 7.47 -9.85 14.59
C ALA A 19 8.39 -10.89 13.95
N GLU A 20 9.04 -11.73 14.75
CA GLU A 20 9.86 -12.82 14.25
C GLU A 20 8.98 -13.81 13.44
N GLY A 21 9.30 -14.06 12.17
CA GLY A 21 8.60 -14.99 11.26
C GLY A 21 7.52 -14.35 10.35
N CYS A 22 6.62 -15.17 9.80
CA CYS A 22 5.40 -14.79 9.04
C CYS A 22 4.38 -14.07 9.95
N GLY A 23 4.83 -13.01 10.62
CA GLY A 23 4.12 -12.32 11.67
C GLY A 23 2.94 -11.54 11.13
N ASP A 24 1.83 -11.58 11.88
CA ASP A 24 0.70 -10.71 11.67
C ASP A 24 1.02 -9.32 12.26
N PRO A 25 1.04 -8.23 11.45
CA PRO A 25 1.36 -6.90 11.95
C PRO A 25 0.20 -6.24 12.71
N THR A 26 -1.01 -6.81 12.68
CA THR A 26 -2.22 -6.18 13.24
C THR A 26 -2.28 -6.01 14.75
N PRO A 27 -1.60 -6.81 15.60
CA PRO A 27 -1.53 -6.54 17.04
C PRO A 27 -0.87 -5.21 17.42
N TYR A 28 -0.10 -4.60 16.51
CA TYR A 28 0.54 -3.31 16.73
C TYR A 28 -0.34 -2.12 16.30
N LEU A 29 -1.53 -2.37 15.75
CA LEU A 29 -2.51 -1.34 15.40
C LEU A 29 -3.31 -0.92 16.63
N ARG A 30 -3.82 0.31 16.61
CA ARG A 30 -4.63 0.87 17.70
C ARG A 30 -6.05 1.16 17.21
N PRO A 31 -7.06 1.05 18.09
CA PRO A 31 -8.42 1.45 17.77
C PRO A 31 -8.49 2.89 17.25
N GLY A 32 -9.27 3.13 16.21
CA GLY A 32 -9.48 4.45 15.60
C GLY A 32 -8.43 4.87 14.57
N GLU A 33 -7.36 4.10 14.34
CA GLU A 33 -6.32 4.46 13.38
C GLU A 33 -6.77 4.36 11.92
N THR A 34 -6.22 5.23 11.08
CA THR A 34 -6.21 5.11 9.63
C THR A 34 -4.96 4.34 9.20
N VAL A 35 -5.15 3.22 8.53
CA VAL A 35 -4.09 2.26 8.20
C VAL A 35 -4.00 2.04 6.71
N LEU A 36 -2.80 2.15 6.16
CA LEU A 36 -2.49 1.75 4.78
C LEU A 36 -1.90 0.35 4.76
N THR A 37 -2.48 -0.57 4.00
CA THR A 37 -1.89 -1.89 3.76
C THR A 37 -1.26 -1.94 2.37
N LEU A 38 0.02 -2.27 2.30
CA LEU A 38 0.73 -2.49 1.04
C LEU A 38 0.52 -3.93 0.56
N GLY A 39 0.18 -4.12 -0.72
CA GLY A 39 -0.06 -5.43 -1.32
C GLY A 39 -1.25 -6.15 -0.69
N ALA A 40 -2.44 -5.58 -0.86
CA ALA A 40 -3.65 -6.04 -0.20
C ALA A 40 -4.11 -7.45 -0.67
N GLY A 41 -3.76 -7.86 -1.89
CA GLY A 41 -4.21 -9.11 -2.48
C GLY A 41 -5.73 -9.26 -2.41
N ALA A 42 -6.21 -10.42 -1.98
CA ALA A 42 -7.65 -10.67 -1.76
C ALA A 42 -8.23 -10.02 -0.49
N GLY A 43 -7.46 -9.18 0.22
CA GLY A 43 -7.91 -8.34 1.33
C GLY A 43 -7.72 -8.91 2.73
N LYS A 44 -7.13 -10.11 2.90
CA LYS A 44 -7.02 -10.80 4.19
C LYS A 44 -6.41 -9.92 5.29
N LEU A 45 -5.28 -9.26 5.01
CA LEU A 45 -4.63 -8.38 5.98
C LEU A 45 -5.49 -7.14 6.30
N CYS A 46 -6.11 -6.54 5.28
CA CYS A 46 -7.00 -5.39 5.46
C CYS A 46 -8.18 -5.72 6.38
N PHE A 47 -8.77 -6.91 6.26
CA PHE A 47 -9.89 -7.31 7.12
C PHE A 47 -9.47 -7.61 8.57
N ARG A 48 -8.24 -8.07 8.79
CA ARG A 48 -7.68 -8.18 10.15
C ARG A 48 -7.40 -6.80 10.73
N ALA A 49 -6.81 -5.91 9.93
CA ALA A 49 -6.58 -4.53 10.32
C ALA A 49 -7.89 -3.82 10.69
N SER A 50 -8.96 -4.00 9.91
CA SER A 50 -10.31 -3.46 10.16
C SER A 50 -10.88 -3.88 11.51
N GLN A 51 -10.62 -5.13 11.93
CA GLN A 51 -11.01 -5.61 13.26
C GLN A 51 -10.15 -5.00 14.35
N ALA A 52 -8.84 -4.87 14.13
CA ALA A 52 -7.90 -4.29 15.09
C ALA A 52 -8.15 -2.80 15.35
N VAL A 53 -8.44 -2.01 14.30
CA VAL A 53 -8.74 -0.58 14.44
C VAL A 53 -10.20 -0.30 14.83
N GLY A 54 -11.08 -1.29 14.72
CA GLY A 54 -12.49 -1.18 15.10
C GLY A 54 -13.31 -0.24 14.21
N PRO A 55 -14.58 0.01 14.55
CA PRO A 55 -15.54 0.70 13.69
C PRO A 55 -15.23 2.18 13.41
N THR A 56 -14.40 2.81 14.24
CA THR A 56 -14.00 4.22 14.09
C THR A 56 -12.68 4.40 13.35
N GLY A 57 -11.92 3.32 13.13
CA GLY A 57 -10.72 3.35 12.30
C GLY A 57 -11.02 3.15 10.82
N TRP A 58 -9.99 3.25 9.99
CA TRP A 58 -10.11 3.15 8.54
C TRP A 58 -8.95 2.36 7.93
N VAL A 59 -9.21 1.58 6.89
CA VAL A 59 -8.18 0.75 6.23
C VAL A 59 -8.20 0.96 4.72
N ILE A 60 -7.04 1.29 4.17
CA ILE A 60 -6.81 1.50 2.74
C ILE A 60 -5.92 0.37 2.23
N GLY A 61 -6.44 -0.46 1.33
CA GLY A 61 -5.69 -1.55 0.69
C GLY A 61 -5.15 -1.18 -0.68
N ILE A 62 -3.84 -1.26 -0.88
CA ILE A 62 -3.19 -1.03 -2.18
C ILE A 62 -2.94 -2.34 -2.90
N GLU A 63 -3.52 -2.50 -4.09
CA GLU A 63 -3.34 -3.69 -4.94
C GLU A 63 -3.31 -3.30 -6.43
N PRO A 64 -2.25 -3.63 -7.18
CA PRO A 64 -2.19 -3.33 -8.62
C PRO A 64 -3.03 -4.25 -9.50
N SER A 65 -3.33 -5.49 -9.09
CA SER A 65 -4.07 -6.48 -9.90
C SER A 65 -5.58 -6.24 -9.86
N ASP A 66 -6.20 -6.06 -11.04
CA ASP A 66 -7.65 -5.91 -11.17
C ASP A 66 -8.43 -7.13 -10.63
N ASP A 67 -7.92 -8.34 -10.89
CA ASP A 67 -8.57 -9.58 -10.46
C ASP A 67 -8.58 -9.71 -8.93
N LEU A 68 -7.44 -9.45 -8.29
CA LEU A 68 -7.34 -9.46 -6.82
C LEU A 68 -8.17 -8.35 -6.19
N LEU A 69 -8.17 -7.17 -6.81
CA LEU A 69 -8.96 -6.02 -6.35
C LEU A 69 -10.47 -6.31 -6.42
N ALA A 70 -10.95 -6.97 -7.47
CA ALA A 70 -12.34 -7.39 -7.61
C ALA A 70 -12.73 -8.39 -6.50
N ILE A 71 -11.86 -9.37 -6.22
CA ILE A 71 -12.06 -10.34 -5.13
C ILE A 71 -12.10 -9.62 -3.78
N ALA A 72 -11.13 -8.75 -3.51
CA ALA A 72 -11.03 -8.01 -2.25
C ALA A 72 -12.26 -7.13 -2.00
N ARG A 73 -12.72 -6.39 -3.01
CA ARG A 73 -13.93 -5.55 -2.94
C ARG A 73 -15.20 -6.36 -2.68
N ARG A 74 -15.31 -7.58 -3.25
CA ARG A 74 -16.41 -8.50 -2.96
C ARG A 74 -16.37 -8.97 -1.50
N HIS A 75 -15.20 -9.39 -1.01
CA HIS A 75 -15.02 -9.80 0.39
C HIS A 75 -15.29 -8.66 1.36
N ALA A 76 -14.93 -7.42 1.02
CA ALA A 76 -15.18 -6.25 1.86
C ALA A 76 -16.67 -6.12 2.22
N ARG A 77 -17.56 -6.31 1.23
CA ARG A 77 -19.02 -6.26 1.43
C ARG A 77 -19.53 -7.39 2.33
N GLU A 78 -18.90 -8.55 2.27
CA GLU A 78 -19.26 -9.68 3.13
C GLU A 78 -18.76 -9.49 4.56
N VAL A 79 -17.51 -9.08 4.71
CA VAL A 79 -16.89 -8.79 6.01
C VAL A 79 -17.64 -7.66 6.71
N ALA A 80 -17.98 -6.59 5.99
CA ALA A 80 -18.74 -5.48 6.56
C ALA A 80 -20.10 -5.92 7.14
N ARG A 81 -20.82 -6.81 6.44
CA ARG A 81 -22.09 -7.39 6.94
C ARG A 81 -21.89 -8.22 8.20
N ARG A 82 -20.76 -8.94 8.31
CA ARG A 82 -20.45 -9.78 9.48
C ARG A 82 -19.97 -8.95 10.68
N LEU A 83 -19.21 -7.88 10.45
CA LEU A 83 -18.68 -7.01 11.49
C LEU A 83 -19.70 -5.97 11.97
N GLY A 84 -20.70 -5.64 11.15
CA GLY A 84 -21.70 -4.60 11.45
C GLY A 84 -21.24 -3.18 11.11
N TYR A 85 -20.08 -3.02 10.46
CA TYR A 85 -19.55 -1.74 10.00
C TYR A 85 -18.67 -1.92 8.75
N ALA A 86 -18.53 -0.86 7.95
CA ALA A 86 -17.72 -0.85 6.74
C ALA A 86 -16.66 0.25 6.83
N ASN A 87 -15.39 -0.14 6.92
CA ASN A 87 -14.26 0.80 7.05
C ASN A 87 -13.01 0.35 6.28
N VAL A 88 -13.21 -0.43 5.21
CA VAL A 88 -12.14 -0.89 4.34
C VAL A 88 -12.42 -0.44 2.92
N GLU A 89 -11.44 0.20 2.29
CA GLU A 89 -11.45 0.52 0.88
C GLU A 89 -10.22 -0.09 0.17
N PHE A 90 -10.34 -0.31 -1.14
CA PHE A 90 -9.25 -0.84 -1.94
C PHE A 90 -9.00 0.05 -3.16
N ARG A 91 -7.74 0.44 -3.35
CA ARG A 91 -7.28 1.38 -4.37
C ARG A 91 -6.24 0.72 -5.28
N LYS A 92 -6.38 0.93 -6.58
CA LYS A 92 -5.42 0.42 -7.58
C LYS A 92 -4.21 1.33 -7.66
N ALA A 93 -3.05 0.87 -7.19
CA ALA A 93 -1.82 1.62 -7.23
C ALA A 93 -0.60 0.71 -7.38
N SER A 94 0.53 1.29 -7.77
CA SER A 94 1.82 0.63 -7.61
C SER A 94 2.37 0.94 -6.24
N LEU A 95 3.10 -0.01 -5.64
CA LEU A 95 3.92 0.27 -4.45
C LEU A 95 5.02 1.31 -4.69
N ARG A 96 5.31 1.60 -5.97
CA ARG A 96 6.32 2.58 -6.41
C ARG A 96 5.79 4.00 -6.53
N ASP A 97 4.47 4.16 -6.54
CA ASP A 97 3.78 5.43 -6.73
C ASP A 97 2.35 5.31 -6.17
N LEU A 98 2.17 5.79 -4.94
CA LEU A 98 0.88 5.90 -4.26
C LEU A 98 0.22 7.26 -4.54
N ARG A 99 0.79 8.13 -5.38
CA ARG A 99 0.13 9.36 -5.83
C ARG A 99 -0.75 9.10 -7.05
N LEU A 100 -0.33 8.21 -7.95
CA LEU A 100 -1.06 7.94 -9.19
C LEU A 100 -2.26 7.01 -8.96
N ASP A 101 -3.47 7.54 -9.18
CA ASP A 101 -4.67 6.72 -9.32
C ASP A 101 -4.63 5.98 -10.66
N ARG A 102 -4.42 4.66 -10.60
CA ARG A 102 -4.36 3.83 -11.81
C ARG A 102 -5.73 3.56 -12.41
N GLU A 103 -6.81 3.57 -11.63
CA GLU A 103 -8.16 3.46 -12.19
C GLU A 103 -8.53 4.74 -12.95
N TRP A 104 -8.12 5.91 -12.46
CA TRP A 104 -8.23 7.16 -13.22
C TRP A 104 -7.39 7.12 -14.50
N LEU A 105 -6.14 6.66 -14.42
CA LEU A 105 -5.28 6.57 -15.61
C LEU A 105 -5.88 5.62 -16.67
N ASP A 106 -6.41 4.47 -16.26
CA ASP A 106 -7.05 3.52 -17.17
C ASP A 106 -8.25 4.16 -17.90
N ARG A 107 -9.09 4.92 -17.17
CA ARG A 107 -10.20 5.68 -17.76
C ARG A 107 -9.69 6.72 -18.76
N LEU A 108 -8.68 7.49 -18.38
CA LEU A 108 -8.10 8.53 -19.25
C LEU A 108 -7.54 7.93 -20.54
N LEU A 109 -6.83 6.80 -20.46
CA LEU A 109 -6.27 6.12 -21.63
C LEU A 109 -7.34 5.51 -22.53
N HIS A 110 -8.46 5.07 -21.96
CA HIS A 110 -9.61 4.59 -22.73
C HIS A 110 -10.28 5.72 -23.50
N GLU A 111 -10.48 6.88 -22.85
CA GLU A 111 -11.11 8.06 -23.45
C GLU A 111 -10.18 8.74 -24.48
N HIS A 112 -8.89 8.87 -24.15
CA HIS A 112 -7.88 9.56 -24.95
C HIS A 112 -6.64 8.66 -25.16
N PRO A 113 -6.68 7.74 -26.15
CA PRO A 113 -5.55 6.85 -26.45
C PRO A 113 -4.31 7.61 -26.91
N VAL A 114 -3.12 7.16 -26.48
CA VAL A 114 -1.84 7.70 -26.94
C VAL A 114 -1.50 7.11 -28.30
N GLY A 115 -1.55 7.93 -29.36
CA GLY A 115 -1.19 7.53 -30.73
C GLY A 115 0.10 8.16 -31.24
N SER A 116 0.60 9.20 -30.56
CA SER A 116 1.75 9.99 -30.99
C SER A 116 2.63 10.44 -29.82
N ALA A 117 3.82 10.94 -30.14
CA ALA A 117 4.72 11.53 -29.15
C ALA A 117 4.12 12.78 -28.47
N ALA A 118 3.29 13.56 -29.18
CA ALA A 118 2.60 14.70 -28.59
C ALA A 118 1.56 14.26 -27.54
N ASP A 119 0.81 13.19 -27.84
CA ASP A 119 -0.15 12.62 -26.89
C ASP A 119 0.55 12.11 -25.63
N LEU A 120 1.73 11.49 -25.79
CA LEU A 120 2.53 11.03 -24.67
C LEU A 120 2.95 12.18 -23.75
N VAL A 121 3.37 13.32 -24.31
CA VAL A 121 3.69 14.53 -23.53
C VAL A 121 2.45 15.06 -22.81
N GLY A 122 1.30 15.10 -23.49
CA GLY A 122 0.03 15.50 -22.88
C GLY A 122 -0.36 14.60 -21.70
N LEU A 123 -0.24 13.27 -21.87
CA LEU A 123 -0.49 12.29 -20.82
C LEU A 123 0.45 12.49 -19.62
N GLN A 124 1.75 12.68 -19.86
CA GLN A 124 2.72 12.92 -18.79
C GLN A 124 2.41 14.19 -18.00
N ALA A 125 1.98 15.26 -18.68
CA ALA A 125 1.54 16.49 -18.03
C ALA A 125 0.28 16.26 -17.18
N ALA A 126 -0.70 15.51 -17.71
CA ALA A 126 -1.93 15.18 -16.99
C ALA A 126 -1.66 14.33 -15.74
N ILE A 127 -0.83 13.30 -15.85
CA ILE A 127 -0.40 12.46 -14.72
C ILE A 127 0.28 13.32 -13.65
N SER A 128 1.25 14.16 -14.05
CA SER A 128 1.98 15.05 -13.14
C SER A 128 1.03 16.01 -12.40
N ALA A 129 0.08 16.61 -13.14
CA ALA A 129 -0.93 17.49 -12.55
C ALA A 129 -1.84 16.75 -11.57
N SER A 130 -2.33 15.56 -11.93
CA SER A 130 -3.19 14.74 -11.08
C SER A 130 -2.50 14.35 -9.78
N CYS A 131 -1.27 13.83 -9.85
CA CYS A 131 -0.48 13.44 -8.68
C CYS A 131 -0.18 14.61 -7.72
N ARG A 132 -0.15 15.84 -8.25
CA ARG A 132 0.08 17.05 -7.46
C ARG A 132 -1.19 17.57 -6.78
N VAL A 133 -2.31 17.55 -7.50
CA VAL A 133 -3.57 18.16 -7.04
C VAL A 133 -4.39 17.19 -6.19
N LEU A 134 -4.45 15.93 -6.59
CA LEU A 134 -5.25 14.89 -5.94
C LEU A 134 -4.50 13.55 -5.93
N PRO A 135 -3.49 13.40 -5.06
CA PRO A 135 -2.78 12.14 -4.94
C PRO A 135 -3.72 11.04 -4.43
N LEU A 136 -3.61 9.84 -4.99
CA LEU A 136 -4.41 8.67 -4.61
C LEU A 136 -4.32 8.37 -3.11
N VAL A 137 -3.14 8.48 -2.51
CA VAL A 137 -2.94 8.52 -1.05
C VAL A 137 -2.26 9.84 -0.71
N SER A 138 -2.91 10.64 0.15
CA SER A 138 -2.42 11.97 0.53
C SER A 138 -1.17 11.90 1.40
N ASP A 139 -0.36 12.96 1.33
CA ASP A 139 0.78 13.15 2.22
C ASP A 139 0.25 13.28 3.67
N GLU A 140 0.99 12.75 4.65
CA GLU A 140 0.65 12.82 6.08
C GLU A 140 -0.81 12.49 6.40
N SER A 141 -1.31 11.35 5.90
CA SER A 141 -2.74 10.99 5.96
C SER A 141 -3.05 9.68 6.69
N VAL A 142 -2.04 8.88 7.04
CA VAL A 142 -2.26 7.60 7.72
C VAL A 142 -1.41 7.47 9.00
N ASP A 143 -1.99 6.87 10.03
CA ASP A 143 -1.33 6.62 11.32
C ASP A 143 -0.32 5.48 11.24
N ALA A 144 -0.65 4.45 10.44
CA ALA A 144 0.20 3.29 10.26
C ALA A 144 0.22 2.79 8.82
N VAL A 145 1.39 2.34 8.39
CA VAL A 145 1.55 1.53 7.18
C VAL A 145 1.86 0.10 7.60
N VAL A 146 1.14 -0.88 7.06
CA VAL A 146 1.38 -2.30 7.35
C VAL A 146 1.61 -3.09 6.08
N SER A 147 2.43 -4.12 6.20
CA SER A 147 2.70 -5.04 5.11
C SER A 147 3.06 -6.41 5.67
N ASN A 148 2.62 -7.47 5.01
CA ASN A 148 3.03 -8.83 5.29
C ASN A 148 3.62 -9.46 4.02
N CYS A 149 4.93 -9.76 4.01
CA CYS A 149 5.66 -10.45 2.94
C CYS A 149 5.79 -9.72 1.58
N VAL A 150 5.27 -8.50 1.41
CA VAL A 150 5.32 -7.77 0.13
C VAL A 150 6.71 -7.26 -0.29
N PRO A 151 7.61 -6.81 0.63
CA PRO A 151 8.94 -6.35 0.24
C PRO A 151 9.77 -7.41 -0.51
N HIS A 152 9.47 -8.69 -0.33
CA HIS A 152 10.14 -9.80 -1.04
C HIS A 152 9.94 -9.76 -2.56
N LEU A 153 8.84 -9.16 -3.01
CA LEU A 153 8.48 -9.03 -4.43
C LEU A 153 8.89 -7.67 -5.01
N VAL A 154 9.50 -6.81 -4.21
CA VAL A 154 9.95 -5.48 -4.62
C VAL A 154 11.43 -5.58 -4.98
N GLU A 155 11.75 -5.21 -6.22
CA GLU A 155 13.13 -5.09 -6.68
C GLU A 155 13.93 -4.16 -5.74
N PRO A 156 15.21 -4.46 -5.43
CA PRO A 156 16.00 -3.64 -4.50
C PRO A 156 16.05 -2.15 -4.88
N MET A 157 16.00 -1.84 -6.18
CA MET A 157 15.98 -0.47 -6.70
C MET A 157 14.67 0.27 -6.37
N ASP A 158 13.57 -0.46 -6.24
CA ASP A 158 12.25 0.08 -5.93
C ASP A 158 12.02 0.24 -4.42
N MET A 159 12.84 -0.40 -3.58
CA MET A 159 12.74 -0.30 -2.12
C MET A 159 12.92 1.13 -1.61
N ARG A 160 13.85 1.89 -2.19
CA ARG A 160 14.05 3.31 -1.84
C ARG A 160 12.84 4.17 -2.18
N ARG A 161 12.18 3.89 -3.31
CA ARG A 161 10.96 4.60 -3.72
C ARG A 161 9.81 4.25 -2.77
N LEU A 162 9.65 2.96 -2.46
CA LEU A 162 8.65 2.51 -1.50
C LEU A 162 8.87 3.16 -0.13
N ALA A 163 10.11 3.19 0.38
CA ALA A 163 10.42 3.86 1.64
C ALA A 163 10.05 5.35 1.61
N GLY A 164 10.33 6.04 0.50
CA GLY A 164 9.92 7.42 0.30
C GLY A 164 8.39 7.61 0.34
N GLU A 165 7.64 6.71 -0.31
CA GLU A 165 6.18 6.74 -0.29
C GLU A 165 5.61 6.45 1.10
N ILE A 166 6.17 5.48 1.83
CA ILE A 166 5.78 5.18 3.21
C ILE A 166 5.97 6.40 4.10
N LEU A 167 7.15 7.03 4.06
CA LEU A 167 7.44 8.21 4.87
C LEU A 167 6.53 9.38 4.50
N ARG A 168 6.22 9.55 3.21
CA ARG A 168 5.35 10.61 2.72
C ARG A 168 3.92 10.50 3.26
N VAL A 169 3.35 9.30 3.25
CA VAL A 169 1.93 9.11 3.60
C VAL A 169 1.70 9.06 5.11
N LEU A 170 2.72 8.72 5.90
CA LEU A 170 2.64 8.68 7.36
C LEU A 170 2.50 10.10 7.94
N ILE A 171 1.58 10.26 8.90
CA ILE A 171 1.54 11.47 9.73
C ILE A 171 2.83 11.62 10.55
N PRO A 172 3.14 12.81 11.07
CA PRO A 172 4.17 12.97 12.10
C PRO A 172 3.90 12.05 13.30
N GLY A 173 4.85 11.17 13.61
CA GLY A 173 4.72 10.16 14.67
C GLY A 173 4.01 8.86 14.25
N GLY A 174 3.57 8.76 12.99
CA GLY A 174 3.08 7.51 12.41
C GLY A 174 4.18 6.44 12.28
N ARG A 175 3.78 5.19 12.04
CA ARG A 175 4.69 4.03 12.06
C ARG A 175 4.48 3.06 10.91
N ALA A 176 5.55 2.45 10.42
CA ALA A 176 5.46 1.33 9.48
C ALA A 176 5.72 0.01 10.20
N ILE A 177 4.77 -0.92 10.13
CA ILE A 177 4.87 -2.26 10.72
C ILE A 177 4.96 -3.25 9.57
N ILE A 178 6.19 -3.63 9.22
CA ILE A 178 6.48 -4.49 8.08
C ILE A 178 6.97 -5.84 8.62
N THR A 179 6.29 -6.92 8.25
CA THR A 179 6.72 -8.28 8.56
C THR A 179 7.28 -8.97 7.31
N GLU A 180 8.40 -9.67 7.48
CA GLU A 180 9.13 -10.39 6.43
C GLU A 180 9.51 -11.79 6.93
N ILE A 181 9.58 -12.74 6.00
CA ILE A 181 10.20 -14.04 6.25
C ILE A 181 11.71 -13.89 6.04
N PRO A 182 12.57 -14.26 7.01
CA PRO A 182 14.02 -14.30 6.83
C PRO A 182 14.40 -15.21 5.64
N ARG A 183 15.39 -14.81 4.83
CA ARG A 183 15.85 -15.59 3.66
C ARG A 183 16.47 -16.95 4.01
N ASP A 184 16.70 -17.25 5.28
CA ASP A 184 17.48 -18.41 5.72
C ASP A 184 16.64 -19.67 6.03
N GLU A 185 15.32 -19.66 5.77
CA GLU A 185 14.43 -20.83 5.98
C GLU A 185 13.96 -21.53 4.69
N VAL A 186 14.61 -21.24 3.56
CA VAL A 186 14.48 -22.07 2.34
C VAL A 186 15.83 -22.66 2.01
N LEU A 187 16.25 -23.66 2.81
CA LEU A 187 17.10 -24.79 2.43
C LEU A 187 17.09 -25.86 3.54
#